data_AF-A0A7S3ZE65-F1
#
_entry.id   AF-A0A7S3ZE65-F1
#
_cell.length_a   1.000
_cell.length_b   1.000
_cell.length_c   1.000
_cell.angle_alpha   90.00
_cell.angle_beta   90.00
_cell.angle_gamma   90.00
#
_symmetry.space_group_name_H-M   'P 1'
#
loop_
_entity.id
_entity.type
_entity.pdbx_description
1 polymer ?
#
loop_
_entity_poly.entity_id
_entity_poly.type
_entity_poly.pdbx_seq_one_letter_code
_entity_poly.pdbx_strand_id
1 'polypeptide(L)'
;EVFYSDSYPAVVKFGTAHAGKGKVLVHDPKQLDDVVSVMAMTTMYITIEPFIKGDYDVRVQKIGNHYRAFKRVGISGKWKTQTGSSKHTVLEVTDTYKFWADQAGKLFGGV
;
A
#
# COMPACT_ATOMS: atom_id res chain seq x y z
N GLU A 1 -0.77 -3.21 -25.34
CA GLU A 1 -1.18 -4.34 -24.48
C GLU A 1 -0.93 -3.99 -23.04
N VAL A 2 -1.89 -4.28 -22.15
CA VAL A 2 -1.71 -4.18 -20.71
C VAL A 2 -1.29 -5.56 -20.25
N PHE A 3 -0.05 -5.71 -19.77
CA PHE A 3 0.41 -6.97 -19.18
C PHE A 3 -0.27 -7.16 -17.83
N TYR A 4 -1.25 -8.05 -17.76
CA TYR A 4 -1.91 -8.41 -16.50
C TYR A 4 -0.91 -9.14 -15.59
N SER A 5 -0.90 -8.84 -14.29
CA SER A 5 -0.19 -9.71 -13.35
C SER A 5 -0.99 -11.02 -13.22
N ASP A 6 -0.36 -12.17 -13.46
CA ASP A 6 -0.99 -13.49 -13.32
C ASP A 6 -1.34 -13.88 -11.86
N SER A 7 -1.20 -12.95 -10.92
CA SER A 7 -1.41 -13.18 -9.49
C SER A 7 -2.65 -12.42 -9.01
N TYR A 8 -3.75 -13.16 -8.85
CA TYR A 8 -4.97 -12.72 -8.21
C TYR A 8 -5.09 -13.31 -6.79
N PRO A 9 -5.72 -12.61 -5.84
CA PRO A 9 -6.29 -11.27 -5.97
C PRO A 9 -5.21 -10.17 -6.12
N ALA A 10 -5.57 -9.04 -6.72
CA ALA A 10 -4.68 -7.92 -6.99
C ALA A 10 -5.27 -6.58 -6.50
N VAL A 11 -4.42 -5.61 -6.18
CA VAL A 11 -4.81 -4.25 -5.80
C VAL A 11 -4.54 -3.30 -6.94
N VAL A 12 -5.61 -2.71 -7.48
CA VAL A 12 -5.53 -1.63 -8.48
C VAL A 12 -5.53 -0.29 -7.76
N LYS A 13 -4.55 0.58 -8.06
CA LYS A 13 -4.45 1.94 -7.49
C LYS A 13 -4.51 2.98 -8.59
N PHE A 14 -5.31 4.02 -8.36
CA PHE A 14 -5.70 5.02 -9.35
C PHE A 14 -4.99 6.34 -9.05
N GLY A 15 -4.21 6.83 -10.01
CA GLY A 15 -3.51 8.11 -9.97
C GLY A 15 -2.76 8.37 -8.65
N THR A 16 -2.82 9.61 -8.18
CA THR A 16 -2.28 10.02 -6.88
C THR A 16 -3.43 10.31 -5.91
N ALA A 17 -3.62 9.43 -4.93
CA ALA A 17 -4.66 9.59 -3.91
C ALA A 17 -4.26 8.98 -2.54
N HIS A 18 -4.79 9.57 -1.46
CA HIS A 18 -4.48 9.21 -0.08
C HIS A 18 -5.67 8.57 0.66
N ALA A 19 -5.43 8.11 1.90
CA ALA A 19 -6.45 7.54 2.79
C ALA A 19 -7.29 6.40 2.19
N GLY A 20 -6.68 5.57 1.33
CA GLY A 20 -7.36 4.43 0.71
C GLY A 20 -8.29 4.76 -0.47
N LYS A 21 -8.41 6.04 -0.85
CA LYS A 21 -9.17 6.47 -2.05
C LYS A 21 -8.51 5.95 -3.33
N GLY A 22 -9.34 5.61 -4.32
CA GLY A 22 -8.88 5.12 -5.62
C GLY A 22 -8.06 3.83 -5.50
N LYS A 23 -8.46 2.91 -4.62
CA LYS A 23 -7.79 1.61 -4.46
C LYS A 23 -8.85 0.52 -4.42
N VAL A 24 -8.76 -0.46 -5.29
CA VAL A 24 -9.76 -1.52 -5.45
C VAL A 24 -9.05 -2.86 -5.36
N LEU A 25 -9.67 -3.82 -4.66
CA LEU A 25 -9.23 -5.21 -4.63
C LEU A 25 -10.01 -5.95 -5.71
N VAL A 26 -9.32 -6.55 -6.66
CA VAL A 26 -9.91 -7.38 -7.73
C VAL A 26 -9.53 -8.84 -7.49
N HIS A 27 -10.50 -9.74 -7.65
CA HIS A 27 -10.35 -11.16 -7.33
C HIS A 27 -10.08 -12.05 -8.54
N ASP A 28 -10.35 -11.53 -9.74
CA ASP A 28 -10.24 -12.28 -10.98
C ASP A 28 -10.04 -11.33 -12.18
N PRO A 29 -9.63 -11.85 -13.35
CA PRO A 29 -9.43 -11.04 -14.55
C PRO A 29 -10.67 -10.28 -15.02
N LYS A 30 -11.89 -10.81 -14.84
CA LYS A 30 -13.12 -10.16 -15.31
C LYS A 30 -13.38 -8.89 -14.51
N GLN A 31 -13.20 -8.93 -13.19
CA GLN A 31 -13.28 -7.73 -12.35
C GLN A 31 -12.25 -6.67 -12.73
N LEU A 32 -11.07 -7.11 -13.18
CA LEU A 32 -10.04 -6.19 -13.65
C LEU A 32 -10.44 -5.54 -14.98
N ASP A 33 -11.00 -6.29 -15.92
CA ASP A 33 -11.53 -5.74 -17.18
C ASP A 33 -12.63 -4.69 -16.92
N ASP A 34 -13.54 -4.97 -15.99
CA ASP A 34 -14.56 -4.01 -15.56
C ASP A 34 -13.93 -2.73 -15.00
N VAL A 35 -12.93 -2.85 -14.13
CA VAL A 35 -12.18 -1.71 -13.57
C VAL A 35 -11.45 -0.91 -14.65
N VAL A 36 -10.83 -1.61 -15.62
CA VAL A 36 -10.14 -0.97 -16.75
C VAL A 36 -11.13 -0.22 -17.65
N SER A 37 -12.34 -0.74 -17.84
CA SER A 37 -13.38 -0.06 -18.62
C SER A 37 -13.80 1.28 -17.98
N VAL A 38 -13.95 1.32 -16.65
CA VAL A 38 -14.22 2.56 -15.90
C VAL A 38 -13.02 3.51 -16.02
N MET A 39 -11.81 2.97 -15.96
CA MET A 39 -10.58 3.77 -16.10
C MET A 39 -10.45 4.46 -17.44
N ALA A 40 -10.93 3.84 -18.52
CA ALA A 40 -10.91 4.42 -19.86
C ALA A 40 -11.69 5.74 -19.96
N MET A 41 -12.56 6.04 -18.98
CA MET A 41 -13.28 7.31 -18.88
C MET A 41 -12.46 8.44 -18.24
N THR A 42 -11.23 8.17 -17.80
CA THR A 42 -10.36 9.13 -17.11
C THR A 42 -8.99 9.21 -17.76
N THR A 43 -8.25 10.30 -17.52
CA THR A 43 -6.86 10.46 -17.98
C THR A 43 -5.82 10.08 -16.93
N MET A 44 -6.23 9.36 -15.87
CA MET A 44 -5.33 8.97 -14.78
C MET A 44 -4.56 7.70 -15.13
N TYR A 45 -3.34 7.57 -14.62
CA TYR A 45 -2.61 6.30 -14.66
C TYR A 45 -3.13 5.33 -13.58
N ILE A 46 -2.85 4.04 -13.75
CA ILE A 46 -3.05 3.02 -12.71
C ILE A 46 -1.77 2.24 -12.44
N THR A 47 -1.70 1.64 -11.25
CA THR A 47 -0.72 0.59 -10.91
C THR A 47 -1.46 -0.63 -10.39
N ILE A 48 -0.96 -1.82 -10.71
CA ILE A 48 -1.50 -3.10 -10.25
C ILE A 48 -0.39 -3.82 -9.47
N GLU A 49 -0.73 -4.35 -8.30
CA GLU A 49 0.19 -5.15 -7.48
C GLU A 49 -0.55 -6.36 -6.89
N PRO A 50 0.14 -7.48 -6.61
CA PRO A 50 -0.47 -8.61 -5.91
C PRO A 50 -1.05 -8.21 -4.56
N PHE A 51 -2.22 -8.73 -4.21
CA PHE A 51 -2.78 -8.53 -2.89
C PHE A 51 -2.04 -9.39 -1.86
N ILE A 52 -1.49 -8.73 -0.85
CA ILE A 52 -0.87 -9.40 0.30
C ILE A 52 -1.88 -9.45 1.45
N LYS A 53 -2.28 -10.67 1.83
CA LYS A 53 -3.06 -10.90 3.06
C LYS A 53 -2.12 -10.83 4.27
N GLY A 54 -1.72 -9.62 4.65
CA GLY A 54 -0.86 -9.39 5.80
C GLY A 54 -1.61 -9.52 7.13
N ASP A 55 -0.96 -10.09 8.14
CA ASP A 55 -1.47 -10.12 9.52
C ASP A 55 -1.48 -8.72 10.17
N TYR A 56 -0.60 -7.84 9.69
CA TYR A 56 -0.44 -6.46 10.15
C TYR A 56 0.38 -5.64 9.15
N ASP A 57 0.31 -4.32 9.27
CA ASP A 57 1.23 -3.42 8.58
C ASP A 57 2.36 -2.99 9.51
N VAL A 58 3.51 -2.68 8.93
CA VAL A 58 4.61 -2.00 9.61
C VAL A 58 4.80 -0.61 9.01
N ARG A 59 4.91 0.40 9.87
CA ARG A 59 5.31 1.76 9.50
C ARG A 59 6.60 2.11 10.23
N VAL A 60 7.67 2.29 9.48
CA VAL A 60 8.93 2.83 9.99
C VAL A 60 8.97 4.32 9.66
N GLN A 61 9.33 5.14 10.63
CA GLN A 61 9.45 6.59 10.50
C GLN A 61 10.85 7.02 10.92
N LYS A 62 11.47 7.90 10.13
CA LYS A 62 12.70 8.62 10.43
C LYS A 62 12.39 10.12 10.55
N ILE A 63 12.87 10.76 11.60
CA ILE A 63 12.82 12.22 11.80
C ILE A 63 14.21 12.66 12.22
N GLY A 64 14.96 13.30 11.32
CA GLY A 64 16.38 13.55 11.52
C GLY A 64 17.13 12.23 11.78
N ASN A 65 17.75 12.11 12.96
CA ASN A 65 18.46 10.89 13.40
C ASN A 65 17.61 9.97 14.29
N HIS A 66 16.32 10.25 14.48
CA HIS A 66 15.43 9.45 15.31
C HIS A 66 14.58 8.49 14.49
N TYR A 67 14.50 7.23 14.92
CA TYR A 67 13.75 6.17 14.26
C TYR A 67 12.66 5.63 15.18
N ARG A 68 11.48 5.37 14.62
CA ARG A 68 10.37 4.68 15.32
C ARG A 68 9.72 3.70 14.36
N ALA A 69 9.36 2.52 14.86
CA ALA A 69 8.61 1.52 14.11
C ALA A 69 7.26 1.28 14.81
N PHE A 70 6.21 1.11 14.01
CA PHE A 70 4.85 0.86 14.50
C PHE A 70 4.25 -0.32 13.75
N LYS A 71 3.66 -1.24 14.50
CA LYS A 71 2.77 -2.27 13.97
C LYS A 71 1.34 -1.75 14.01
N ARG A 72 0.60 -1.93 12.92
CA ARG A 72 -0.85 -1.67 12.85
C ARG A 72 -1.61 -2.95 12.53
N VAL A 73 -2.59 -3.27 13.36
CA VAL A 73 -3.52 -4.39 13.14
C VAL A 73 -4.91 -3.82 12.87
N GLY A 74 -5.51 -4.15 11.74
CA GLY A 74 -6.92 -3.82 11.47
C GLY A 74 -7.85 -4.69 12.30
N ILE A 75 -8.80 -4.10 13.02
CA ILE A 75 -9.76 -4.84 13.87
C ILE A 75 -11.19 -4.80 13.32
N SER A 76 -11.41 -4.07 12.23
CA SER A 76 -12.72 -3.87 11.59
C SER A 76 -13.01 -4.82 10.42
N GLY A 77 -12.16 -5.84 10.20
CA GLY A 77 -12.31 -6.80 9.10
C GLY A 77 -12.09 -6.22 7.69
N LYS A 78 -11.64 -4.96 7.58
CA LYS A 78 -11.30 -4.32 6.30
C LYS A 78 -9.90 -4.72 5.86
N TRP A 79 -9.75 -5.08 4.59
CA TRP A 79 -8.42 -5.32 4.00
C TRP A 79 -7.57 -4.05 3.98
N LYS A 80 -8.21 -2.88 3.85
CA LYS A 80 -7.59 -1.58 4.10
C LYS A 80 -7.57 -1.31 5.59
N THR A 81 -6.56 -1.79 6.28
CA THR A 81 -6.32 -1.60 7.72
C THR A 81 -6.33 -0.12 8.18
N GLN A 82 -6.02 0.84 7.30
CA GLN A 82 -6.13 2.29 7.56
C GLN A 82 -7.58 2.81 7.59
N THR A 83 -8.52 2.04 7.05
CA THR A 83 -9.95 2.40 6.98
C THR A 83 -10.70 1.70 8.11
N GLY A 84 -11.35 2.47 8.97
CA GLY A 84 -12.02 1.95 10.16
C GLY A 84 -11.08 1.79 11.35
N SER A 85 -11.46 0.96 12.31
CA SER A 85 -10.72 0.80 13.56
C SER A 85 -9.46 -0.05 13.39
N SER A 86 -8.35 0.42 13.98
CA SER A 86 -7.07 -0.27 14.00
C SER A 86 -6.32 -0.06 15.31
N LYS A 87 -5.57 -1.07 15.77
CA LYS A 87 -4.69 -0.99 16.94
C LYS A 87 -3.25 -0.72 16.51
N HIS A 88 -2.60 0.21 17.18
CA HIS A 88 -1.18 0.54 16.96
C HIS A 88 -0.34 0.10 18.16
N THR A 89 0.79 -0.54 17.89
CA THR A 89 1.78 -0.89 18.92
C THR A 89 3.17 -0.48 18.44
N VAL A 90 3.99 0.07 19.33
CA VAL A 90 5.39 0.37 19.02
C VAL A 90 6.15 -0.94 18.85
N LEU A 91 7.04 -0.97 17.86
CA LEU A 91 7.99 -2.04 17.64
C LEU A 91 9.41 -1.53 17.93
N GLU A 92 10.29 -2.46 18.28
CA GLU A 92 11.73 -2.22 18.25
C GLU A 92 12.19 -1.91 16.81
N VAL A 93 13.12 -0.97 16.67
CA VAL A 93 13.73 -0.65 15.38
C VAL A 93 14.87 -1.62 15.13
N THR A 94 14.64 -2.56 14.21
CA THR A 94 15.67 -3.50 13.75
C THR A 94 16.60 -2.85 12.73
N ASP A 95 17.76 -3.47 12.48
CA ASP A 95 18.69 -3.03 11.43
C ASP A 95 18.03 -2.99 10.05
N THR A 96 17.16 -3.97 9.75
CA THR A 96 16.36 -3.99 8.51
C THR A 96 15.43 -2.79 8.39
N TYR A 97 14.72 -2.43 9.47
CA TYR A 97 13.83 -1.26 9.48
C TYR A 97 14.61 0.04 9.32
N LYS A 98 15.73 0.16 10.03
CA LYS A 98 16.62 1.31 9.89
C LYS A 98 17.14 1.42 8.45
N PHE A 99 17.60 0.31 7.86
CA PHE A 99 18.07 0.27 6.49
C PHE A 99 17.01 0.75 5.49
N TRP A 100 15.77 0.27 5.60
CA TRP A 100 14.68 0.73 4.72
C TRP A 100 14.43 2.22 4.83
N ALA A 101 14.36 2.76 6.05
CA ALA A 101 14.16 4.19 6.28
C ALA A 101 15.33 5.03 5.75
N ASP A 102 16.57 4.54 5.89
CA ASP A 102 17.76 5.22 5.40
C ASP A 102 17.84 5.26 3.88
N GLN A 103 17.45 4.19 3.18
CA GLN A 103 17.44 4.22 1.71
C GLN A 103 16.33 5.12 1.18
N ALA A 104 15.12 5.05 1.76
CA ALA A 104 14.01 5.91 1.37
C ALA A 104 14.33 7.41 1.57
N GLY A 105 15.00 7.76 2.68
CA GLY A 105 15.37 9.15 2.99
C GLY A 105 16.41 9.78 2.05
N LYS A 106 17.07 9.00 1.19
CA LYS A 106 18.03 9.53 0.19
C LYS A 106 17.36 10.01 -1.10
N LEU A 107 16.09 9.66 -1.30
CA LEU A 107 15.38 10.03 -2.53
C LEU A 107 15.25 11.56 -2.65
N PHE A 108 15.21 12.06 -3.88
CA PHE A 108 14.96 13.48 -4.20
C PHE A 108 15.92 14.50 -3.52
N GLY A 109 17.14 14.08 -3.18
CA GLY A 109 18.14 14.94 -2.52
C GLY A 109 18.03 14.98 -0.99
N GLY A 110 17.12 14.21 -0.39
CA GLY A 110 16.90 14.13 1.05
C GLY A 110 15.42 14.34 1.41
N VAL A 111 14.84 13.42 2.18
CA VAL A 111 13.46 13.48 2.70
C VAL A 111 13.43 13.39 4.22
#